data_AF-A0A0A6NZU7-F1
#
_entry.id   AF-A0A0A6NZU7-F1
#
_cell.length_a   1.000
_cell.length_b   1.000
_cell.length_c   1.000
_cell.angle_alpha   90.00
_cell.angle_beta   90.00
_cell.angle_gamma   90.00
#
_symmetry.space_group_name_H-M   'P 1'
#
loop_
_entity.id
_entity.type
_entity.pdbx_description
1 polymer ?
#
loop_
_entity_poly.entity_id
_entity_poly.type
_entity_poly.pdbx_seq_one_letter_code
_entity_poly.pdbx_strand_id
1 'polypeptide(L)' 'MTTALVLIILFIFGGELIHGFSTALLFGVIIGTYSSIYIASASALGLGVSKVDLMPVEKEGEEKKTESFKW' A
#
# COMPACT_ATOMS: atom_id res chain seq x y z
N MET A 1 -10.26 0.00 4.23
CA MET A 1 -11.38 0.20 5.20
C MET A 1 -12.22 -1.07 5.38
N THR A 2 -12.59 -1.77 4.30
CA THR A 2 -13.21 -3.11 4.38
C THR A 2 -12.40 -4.08 5.26
N THR A 3 -11.07 -4.01 5.18
CA THR A 3 -10.14 -4.76 6.04
C THR A 3 -10.33 -4.46 7.53
N ALA A 4 -10.43 -3.19 7.94
CA ALA A 4 -10.68 -2.82 9.33
C ALA A 4 -12.02 -3.36 9.83
N LEU A 5 -13.05 -3.34 8.97
CA LEU A 5 -14.37 -3.89 9.28
C LEU A 5 -14.31 -5.40 9.56
N VAL A 6 -13.60 -6.16 8.73
CA VAL A 6 -13.38 -7.60 8.94
C VAL A 6 -12.62 -7.86 10.24
N LEU A 7 -11.58 -7.08 10.53
CA LEU A 7 -10.78 -7.23 11.75
C LEU A 7 -11.57 -6.94 13.03
N ILE A 8 -12.52 -6.00 13.01
CA ILE A 8 -13.41 -5.72 14.14
C ILE A 8 -14.30 -6.93 14.43
N ILE A 9 -14.84 -7.56 13.39
CA ILE A 9 -15.66 -8.77 13.53
C ILE A 9 -14.80 -9.90 14.10
N LEU A 10 -13.58 -10.11 13.59
CA LEU A 10 -12.67 -11.13 14.11
C LEU A 10 -12.20 -10.83 15.54
N PHE A 11 -12.05 -9.56 15.92
CA PHE A 11 -11.67 -9.19 17.27
C PHE A 11 -12.77 -9.52 18.29
N ILE A 12 -14.04 -9.28 17.95
CA ILE A 12 -15.19 -9.54 18.82
C ILE A 12 -15.57 -11.03 18.82
N PHE A 13 -15.57 -11.69 17.65
CA PHE A 13 -16.09 -13.05 17.48
C PHE A 13 -15.01 -14.13 17.33
N GLY A 14 -13.73 -13.78 17.25
CA GLY A 14 -12.67 -14.71 16.86
C GLY A 14 -12.11 -15.61 17.97
N GLY A 15 -12.44 -15.36 19.23
CA GLY A 15 -11.89 -16.12 20.35
C GLY A 15 -10.41 -15.84 20.65
N GLU A 16 -9.85 -16.54 21.64
CA GLU A 16 -8.61 -16.17 22.33
C GLU A 16 -7.35 -16.25 21.43
N LEU A 17 -7.32 -17.21 20.50
CA LEU A 17 -6.16 -17.44 19.62
C LEU A 17 -5.90 -16.27 18.64
N ILE A 18 -6.96 -15.69 18.07
CA ILE A 18 -6.84 -14.62 17.06
C ILE A 18 -7.12 -13.22 17.61
N HIS A 19 -7.44 -13.09 18.88
CA HIS A 19 -7.67 -11.79 19.52
C HIS A 19 -6.40 -10.93 19.52
N GLY A 20 -5.25 -11.50 19.91
CA GLY A 20 -3.97 -10.78 19.88
C GLY A 20 -3.54 -10.39 18.45
N PHE A 21 -3.76 -11.29 17.49
CA PHE A 21 -3.46 -11.06 16.09
C PHE A 21 -4.34 -9.96 15.47
N SER A 22 -5.65 -10.05 15.66
CA SER A 22 -6.60 -9.04 15.15
C SER A 22 -6.35 -7.67 15.78
N THR A 23 -5.99 -7.60 17.07
CA THR A 23 -5.61 -6.34 17.74
C THR A 23 -4.40 -5.70 17.07
N ALA A 24 -3.31 -6.45 16.90
CA ALA A 24 -2.10 -5.94 16.26
C ALA A 24 -2.36 -5.44 14.83
N LEU A 25 -3.16 -6.18 14.07
CA LEU A 25 -3.58 -5.77 12.72
C LEU A 25 -4.47 -4.54 12.73
N LEU A 26 -5.39 -4.41 13.68
CA LEU A 26 -6.29 -3.25 13.78
C LEU A 26 -5.49 -1.97 14.01
N PHE A 27 -4.55 -2.00 14.96
CA PHE A 27 -3.62 -0.89 15.20
C PHE A 27 -2.75 -0.61 13.97
N GLY A 28 -2.20 -1.65 13.34
CA GLY A 28 -1.39 -1.52 12.13
C GLY A 28 -2.14 -0.85 10.97
N VAL A 29 -3.40 -1.22 10.74
CA VAL A 29 -4.23 -0.62 9.69
C VAL A 29 -4.55 0.84 10.00
N ILE A 30 -4.91 1.18 11.24
CA ILE A 30 -5.24 2.56 11.60
C ILE A 30 -4.01 3.47 11.44
N ILE A 31 -2.89 3.09 12.04
CA ILE A 31 -1.64 3.85 11.99
C ILE A 31 -1.12 3.90 10.55
N GLY A 32 -1.11 2.77 9.85
CA GLY A 32 -0.60 2.66 8.48
C GLY A 32 -1.42 3.45 7.47
N THR A 33 -2.75 3.44 7.58
CA THR A 33 -3.62 4.20 6.68
C THR A 33 -3.43 5.71 6.89
N TYR A 34 -3.42 6.17 8.14
CA TYR A 34 -3.17 7.57 8.44
C TYR A 34 -1.77 8.00 7.99
N SER A 35 -0.75 7.20 8.28
CA SER A 35 0.64 7.50 7.90
C SER A 35 0.84 7.58 6.39
N SER A 36 0.31 6.62 5.63
CA SER A 36 0.48 6.60 4.18
C SER A 36 -0.17 7.81 3.49
N ILE A 37 -1.36 8.22 3.95
CA ILE A 37 -2.05 9.35 3.31
C ILE A 37 -1.38 10.67 3.67
N TYR A 38 -1.01 10.88 4.93
CA TYR A 38 -0.54 12.20 5.39
C TYR A 38 0.98 12.32 5.44
N ILE A 39 1.67 11.37 6.08
CA ILE A 39 3.13 11.41 6.21
C ILE A 39 3.80 11.09 4.88
N ALA A 40 3.37 10.04 4.17
CA ALA A 40 4.04 9.68 2.91
C ALA A 40 3.80 10.74 1.83
N SER A 41 2.56 11.26 1.70
CA SER A 41 2.27 12.35 0.75
C SER A 41 3.04 13.62 1.05
N ALA A 42 3.11 14.05 2.32
CA ALA A 42 3.88 15.23 2.71
C ALA A 42 5.39 15.03 2.47
N SER A 43 5.92 13.84 2.77
CA SER A 43 7.33 13.51 2.53
C SER A 43 7.65 13.48 1.04
N ALA A 44 6.76 12.94 0.20
CA ALA A 44 6.92 12.93 -1.26
C ALA A 44 6.96 14.37 -1.81
N LEU A 45 6.06 15.24 -1.36
CA LEU A 45 6.07 16.66 -1.76
C LEU A 45 7.32 17.38 -1.24
N GLY A 46 7.79 17.07 -0.03
CA GLY A 46 9.02 17.63 0.53
C GLY A 46 10.29 17.25 -0.23
N LEU A 47 10.31 16.07 -0.86
CA LEU A 47 11.39 15.61 -1.75
C LEU A 47 11.28 16.17 -3.18
N GLY A 48 10.30 17.03 -3.45
CA GLY A 48 10.13 17.67 -4.76
C GLY A 48 9.46 16.78 -5.81
N VAL A 49 8.77 15.70 -5.41
CA VAL A 49 7.99 14.86 -6.34
C VAL A 49 6.99 15.73 -7.10
N SER A 50 7.19 15.85 -8.41
CA SER A 50 6.36 16.66 -9.29
C SER A 50 5.41 15.78 -10.10
N LYS A 51 4.28 16.33 -10.57
CA LYS A 51 3.24 15.60 -11.31
C LYS A 51 3.75 14.90 -12.57
N VAL A 52 4.89 15.38 -13.10
CA VAL A 52 5.60 14.84 -14.26
C VAL A 52 6.29 13.51 -13.95
N ASP A 53 6.69 13.27 -12.70
CA ASP A 53 7.33 12.02 -12.23
C ASP A 53 6.31 10.87 -12.05
N LEU A 54 5.04 11.23 -11.84
CA LEU A 54 3.90 10.32 -11.72
C LEU A 54 3.21 10.05 -13.05
N MET A 55 3.61 10.74 -14.13
CA MET A 55 3.21 10.34 -15.48
C MET A 55 3.82 8.96 -15.73
N PRO A 56 3.08 8.00 -16.31
CA PRO A 56 3.67 6.72 -16.68
C PRO A 56 4.82 7.01 -17.65
N VAL A 57 6.06 6.98 -17.15
CA VAL A 57 7.23 6.93 -17.99
C VAL A 57 7.04 5.65 -18.78
N GLU A 58 6.86 5.77 -20.10
CA GLU A 58 6.97 4.62 -21.00
C GLU A 58 8.23 3.87 -20.54
N LYS A 59 8.06 2.63 -20.06
CA LYS A 59 9.20 1.74 -19.85
C LYS A 59 9.80 1.47 -21.23
N GLU A 60 10.55 2.43 -21.78
CA GLU A 60 11.45 2.23 -22.89
C GLU A 60 12.57 1.31 -22.41
N GLY A 61 12.28 0.01 -22.45
CA GLY A 61 13.23 -1.02 -22.06
C GLY A 61 12.69 -2.45 -22.11
N GLU A 62 11.37 -2.66 -21.98
CA GLU A 62 10.82 -4.03 -21.96
C GLU A 62 10.11 -4.45 -23.25
N GLU A 63 9.53 -3.52 -24.03
CA GLU A 63 8.89 -3.89 -25.31
C GLU A 63 9.90 -4.06 -26.46
N LYS A 64 10.98 -3.26 -26.52
CA LYS A 64 12.00 -3.39 -27.58
C LYS A 64 12.89 -4.64 -27.45
N LYS A 65 12.93 -5.29 -26.28
CA LYS A 65 13.77 -6.49 -26.05
C LYS A 65 13.12 -7.78 -26.52
N THR A 66 11.79 -7.85 -26.56
CA THR A 66 11.05 -9.04 -27.01
C THR A 66 11.01 -9.14 -28.54
N GLU A 67 11.02 -8.02 -29.26
CA GLU A 67 11.03 -8.02 -30.74
C GLU A 67 12.41 -8.25 -31.35
N SER A 68 13.50 -7.85 -30.66
CA SER A 68 14.88 -8.04 -31.15
C SER A 68 15.41 -9.47 -31.00
N PHE A 69 14.72 -10.35 -30.26
CA PHE A 69 15.10 -11.75 -30.05
C PHE A 69 14.25 -12.74 -30.87
N LYS A 70 13.42 -12.24 -31.79
CA LYS A 70 12.69 -13.07 -32.74
C LYS A 70 13.51 -13.24 -34.01
N TRP A 71 14.56 -14.06 -33.91
CA TRP A 71 15.27 -14.64 -35.05
C TRP A 71 14.54 -15.91 -35.53
#